data_AF-A0A351X4E9-F1
#
_entry.id   AF-A0A351X4E9-F1
#
_cell.length_a   1.000
_cell.length_b   1.000
_cell.length_c   1.000
_cell.angle_alpha   90.00
_cell.angle_beta   90.00
_cell.angle_gamma   90.00
#
_symmetry.space_group_name_H-M   'P 1'
#
loop_
_entity.id
_entity.type
_entity.pdbx_description
1 polymer ?
#
loop_
_entity_poly.entity_id
_entity_poly.type
_entity_poly.pdbx_seq_one_letter_code
_entity_poly.pdbx_strand_id
1 'polypeptide(L)' 'MSGIINPSVVTVEPGSSIELLLSVFDRGKVAVIVADGRPVNVLTKIDLIDYLTEKTAR' A
#
# COMPACT_ATOMS: atom_id res chain seq x y z
N MET A 1 -15.71 22.77 -4.19
CA MET A 1 -14.52 22.33 -3.43
C MET A 1 -14.28 20.86 -3.72
N SER A 2 -13.55 20.57 -4.78
CA SER A 2 -13.14 19.20 -5.14
C SER A 2 -11.79 19.34 -5.82
N GLY A 3 -10.71 19.15 -5.08
CA GLY A 3 -9.36 19.38 -5.62
C GLY A 3 -8.21 19.12 -4.67
N ILE A 4 -8.43 18.36 -3.60
CA ILE A 4 -7.36 17.95 -2.67
C ILE A 4 -7.46 16.44 -2.41
N ILE A 5 -8.67 15.91 -2.27
CA ILE A 5 -8.90 14.48 -2.07
C ILE A 5 -8.73 13.73 -3.39
N ASN A 6 -7.85 12.73 -3.41
CA ASN A 6 -7.77 11.74 -4.49
C ASN A 6 -8.57 10.49 -4.08
N PRO A 7 -9.75 10.24 -4.68
CA PRO A 7 -10.55 9.06 -4.36
C PRO A 7 -10.01 7.77 -5.02
N SER A 8 -9.05 7.87 -5.97
CA SER A 8 -8.50 6.72 -6.68
C SER A 8 -7.37 6.05 -5.90
N VAL A 9 -7.73 5.46 -4.76
CA VAL A 9 -6.83 4.62 -3.96
C VAL A 9 -7.01 3.15 -4.32
N VAL A 10 -5.98 2.33 -4.05
CA VAL A 10 -6.11 0.87 -4.15
C VAL A 10 -6.30 0.30 -2.76
N THR A 11 -7.29 -0.55 -2.59
CA THR A 11 -7.54 -1.28 -1.34
C THR A 11 -6.94 -2.68 -1.42
N VAL A 12 -6.34 -3.15 -0.33
CA VAL A 12 -5.67 -4.45 -0.24
C VAL A 12 -6.05 -5.12 1.08
N GLU A 13 -6.29 -6.43 1.06
CA GLU A 13 -6.59 -7.20 2.28
C GLU A 13 -5.29 -7.67 2.98
N PRO A 14 -5.27 -7.79 4.31
CA PRO A 14 -4.19 -8.44 5.04
C PRO A 14 -3.85 -9.82 4.46
N GLY A 15 -2.56 -10.12 4.33
CA GLY A 15 -2.08 -11.38 3.76
C GLY A 15 -2.03 -11.43 2.24
N SER A 16 -2.48 -10.37 1.54
CA SER A 16 -2.21 -10.21 0.11
C SER A 16 -0.71 -10.24 -0.19
N SER A 17 -0.35 -10.75 -1.36
CA SER A 17 1.05 -10.92 -1.72
C SER A 17 1.78 -9.57 -1.89
N ILE A 18 3.09 -9.59 -1.64
CA ILE A 18 3.92 -8.38 -1.74
C ILE A 18 4.09 -7.92 -3.19
N GLU A 19 4.02 -8.84 -4.15
CA GLU A 19 4.09 -8.57 -5.59
C GLU A 19 2.91 -7.70 -6.05
N LEU A 20 1.75 -7.87 -5.43
CA LEU A 20 0.60 -6.98 -5.67
C LEU A 20 0.96 -5.53 -5.31
N LEU A 21 1.62 -5.31 -4.17
CA LEU A 21 2.02 -3.97 -3.72
C LEU A 21 3.01 -3.31 -4.69
N LEU A 22 3.94 -4.08 -5.27
CA LEU A 22 4.86 -3.58 -6.31
C LEU A 22 4.09 -3.00 -7.51
N SER A 23 3.07 -3.72 -8.00
CA SER A 23 2.24 -3.27 -9.12
C SER A 23 1.39 -2.03 -8.80
N VAL A 24 0.98 -1.87 -7.53
CA VAL A 24 0.22 -0.70 -7.05
C VAL A 24 1.12 0.54 -7.03
N PHE A 25 2.33 0.40 -6.48
CA PHE A 25 3.26 1.52 -6.32
C PHE A 25 3.89 1.98 -7.63
N ASP A 26 4.00 1.11 -8.64
CA ASP A 26 4.46 1.50 -9.98
C ASP A 26 3.56 2.56 -10.63
N ARG A 27 2.27 2.57 -10.27
CA ARG A 27 1.29 3.56 -10.74
C ARG A 27 1.24 4.83 -9.88
N GLY A 28 2.16 4.99 -8.93
CA GLY A 28 2.22 6.13 -8.01
C GLY A 28 1.06 6.20 -7.02
N LYS A 29 0.34 5.09 -6.78
CA LYS A 29 -0.79 5.02 -5.86
C LYS A 29 -0.35 4.58 -4.47
N VAL A 30 -1.12 4.90 -3.44
CA VAL A 30 -0.98 4.31 -2.09
C VAL A 30 -1.86 3.07 -1.96
N ALA A 31 -1.46 2.14 -1.10
CA ALA A 31 -2.26 0.97 -0.76
C ALA A 31 -2.95 1.20 0.59
N VAL A 32 -4.28 1.19 0.60
CA VAL A 32 -5.09 1.24 1.82
C VAL A 32 -5.39 -0.18 2.24
N ILE A 33 -4.93 -0.59 3.42
CA ILE A 33 -5.20 -1.92 3.94
C ILE A 33 -6.59 -1.92 4.56
N VAL A 34 -7.44 -2.83 4.11
CA VAL A 34 -8.83 -2.99 4.56
C VAL A 34 -8.97 -4.36 5.20
N ALA A 35 -9.60 -4.44 6.36
CA ALA A 35 -9.98 -5.70 7.01
C ALA A 35 -11.43 -5.57 7.50
N ASP A 36 -12.24 -6.61 7.30
CA ASP A 36 -13.67 -6.61 7.66
C ASP A 36 -14.43 -5.37 7.13
N GLY A 37 -14.09 -4.94 5.92
CA GLY A 37 -14.69 -3.78 5.25
C GLY A 37 -14.30 -2.42 5.85
N ARG A 38 -13.29 -2.35 6.73
CA ARG A 38 -12.81 -1.12 7.36
C ARG A 38 -11.34 -0.86 7.02
N PRO A 39 -10.95 0.39 6.70
CA PRO A 39 -9.55 0.73 6.53
C PRO A 39 -8.84 0.62 7.88
N VAL A 40 -7.78 -0.19 7.93
CA VAL A 40 -7.00 -0.46 9.14
C VAL A 40 -5.58 0.10 9.05
N ASN A 41 -5.05 0.29 7.82
CA ASN A 41 -3.69 0.82 7.64
C ASN A 41 -3.51 1.45 6.25
N VAL A 42 -2.38 2.11 6.04
CA VAL A 42 -1.90 2.58 4.73
C VAL A 42 -0.46 2.11 4.56
N LEU A 43 -0.14 1.59 3.37
CA LEU A 43 1.21 1.29 2.95
C LEU A 43 1.60 2.17 1.77
N THR A 44 2.84 2.62 1.81
CA THR A 44 3.51 3.40 0.78
C THR A 44 4.70 2.63 0.22
N LYS A 45 5.26 3.16 -0.87
CA LYS A 45 6.49 2.60 -1.45
C LYS A 45 7.67 2.64 -0.47
N ILE A 46 7.71 3.60 0.45
CA ILE A 46 8.80 3.72 1.45
C ILE A 46 8.74 2.54 2.41
N ASP A 47 7.56 2.22 2.94
CA ASP A 47 7.37 1.07 3.84
C ASP A 47 7.82 -0.25 3.19
N LEU A 48 7.58 -0.40 1.87
CA LEU A 48 8.03 -1.56 1.12
C LEU A 48 9.56 -1.61 0.95
N ILE A 49 10.19 -0.46 0.67
CA ILE A 49 11.66 -0.37 0.58
C ILE A 49 12.28 -0.72 1.93
N ASP A 50 11.75 -0.15 3.01
CA ASP A 50 12.23 -0.40 4.38
C ASP A 50 12.14 -1.90 4.70
N TYR A 51 10.98 -2.53 4.46
CA TYR A 51 10.81 -3.97 4.64
C TYR A 51 11.82 -4.82 3.85
N LEU A 52 12.05 -4.49 2.57
CA LEU A 52 12.98 -5.24 1.71
C LEU A 52 14.44 -5.07 2.14
N THR A 53 14.81 -3.86 2.60
CA THR A 53 16.17 -3.60 3.09
C THR A 53 16.45 -4.30 4.42
N GLU A 54 15.49 -4.29 5.35
CA GLU A 54 15.59 -5.03 6.62
C GLU A 54 15.68 -6.54 6.40
N LYS A 55 14.92 -7.09 5.45
CA LYS A 55 14.96 -8.52 5.12
C LYS A 55 16.28 -8.95 4.50
N THR A 56 16.94 -8.07 3.75
CA THR A 56 18.22 -8.37 3.09
C THR A 56 19.41 -8.27 4.05
N ALA A 57 19.29 -7.44 5.10
CA ALA A 57 20.31 -7.30 6.13
C ALA A 57 20.32 -8.43 7.17
N ARG A 58 19.32 -9.33 7.13
CA ARG A 58 19.21 -10.53 7.97
C ARG A 58 19.62 -11.77 7.17
#